data_AF-A0A2H3BE79-F1
#
_entry.id   AF-A0A2H3BE79-F1
#
_cell.length_a   1.000
_cell.length_b   1.000
_cell.length_c   1.000
_cell.angle_alpha   90.00
_cell.angle_beta   90.00
_cell.angle_gamma   90.00
#
_symmetry.space_group_name_H-M   'P 1'
#
loop_
_entity.id
_entity.type
_entity.pdbx_description
1 polymer ?
#
loop_
_entity_poly.entity_id
_entity_poly.type
_entity_poly.pdbx_seq_one_letter_code
_entity_poly.pdbx_strand_id
1 'polypeptide(L)'
;MAEAIAAYAGKNEILINSHHLPPLQDITFHAIAMVGTSPIFYKLTITTDLSNAVQQGTYPQAETRVLRVEILTCLEVFKQFLGN
;
A
#
# COMPACT_ATOMS: atom_id res chain seq x y z
N MET A 1 -6.98 3.13 -0.06
CA MET A 1 -5.85 3.40 0.87
C MET A 1 -6.04 2.59 2.14
N ALA A 2 -7.22 2.67 2.77
CA ALA A 2 -7.58 1.85 3.91
C ALA A 2 -7.38 0.36 3.64
N GLU A 3 -7.74 -0.12 2.45
CA GLU A 3 -7.59 -1.51 2.02
C GLU A 3 -6.13 -1.96 1.99
N ALA A 4 -5.21 -1.11 1.54
CA ALA A 4 -3.78 -1.41 1.52
C ALA A 4 -3.20 -1.50 2.95
N ILE A 5 -3.66 -0.63 3.85
CA ILE A 5 -3.27 -0.65 5.27
C ILE A 5 -3.82 -1.91 5.95
N ALA A 6 -5.06 -2.28 5.69
CA ALA A 6 -5.68 -3.49 6.21
C ALA A 6 -4.98 -4.76 5.69
N ALA A 7 -4.65 -4.79 4.39
CA ALA A 7 -3.90 -5.89 3.79
C ALA A 7 -2.49 -6.04 4.39
N TYR A 8 -1.80 -4.92 4.64
CA TYR A 8 -0.53 -4.91 5.35
C TYR A 8 -0.66 -5.48 6.77
N ALA A 9 -1.65 -5.02 7.54
CA ALA A 9 -1.89 -5.48 8.91
C ALA A 9 -2.19 -6.99 8.95
N GLY A 10 -3.13 -7.47 8.13
CA GLY A 10 -3.49 -8.88 8.07
C GLY A 10 -2.34 -9.77 7.58
N LYS A 11 -1.51 -9.29 6.64
CA LYS A 11 -0.32 -10.05 6.21
C LYS A 11 0.68 -10.20 7.35
N ASN A 12 0.95 -9.14 8.10
CA ASN A 12 1.87 -9.20 9.25
C ASN A 12 1.32 -10.08 10.37
N GLU A 13 0.01 -10.06 10.61
CA GLU A 13 -0.66 -10.98 11.53
C GLU A 13 -0.42 -12.44 11.13
N ILE A 14 -0.62 -12.78 9.85
CA ILE A 14 -0.38 -14.13 9.32
C ILE A 14 1.11 -14.52 9.42
N LEU A 15 2.03 -13.61 9.12
CA LEU A 15 3.47 -13.87 9.24
C LEU A 15 3.88 -14.25 10.67
N ILE A 16 3.39 -13.49 11.65
CA ILE A 16 3.71 -13.70 13.07
C ILE A 16 3.03 -14.98 13.58
N ASN A 17 1.71 -15.09 13.38
CA ASN A 17 0.90 -16.11 14.05
C ASN A 17 0.96 -17.47 13.36
N SER A 18 1.02 -17.50 12.03
CA SER A 18 0.95 -18.74 11.25
C SER A 18 2.30 -19.22 10.74
N HIS A 19 3.23 -18.29 10.45
CA HIS A 19 4.53 -18.64 9.87
C HIS A 19 5.72 -18.45 10.82
N HIS A 20 5.52 -17.85 12.00
CA HIS A 20 6.58 -17.50 12.95
C HIS A 20 7.73 -16.72 12.31
N LEU A 21 7.39 -15.89 11.32
CA LEU A 21 8.32 -15.01 10.62
C LEU A 21 8.24 -13.60 11.22
N PRO A 22 9.33 -12.82 11.15
CA PRO A 22 9.30 -11.43 11.56
C PRO A 22 8.30 -10.63 10.70
N PRO A 23 7.62 -9.61 11.27
CA PRO A 23 6.75 -8.74 10.51
C PRO A 23 7.54 -7.94 9.47
N LEU A 24 6.88 -7.61 8.37
CA LEU A 24 7.43 -6.70 7.36
C LEU A 24 7.38 -5.28 7.90
N GLN A 25 8.49 -4.53 7.80
CA GLN A 25 8.55 -3.13 8.22
C GLN A 25 7.77 -2.21 7.28
N ASP A 26 7.77 -2.55 5.99
CA ASP A 26 7.03 -1.84 4.97
C ASP A 26 6.62 -2.76 3.82
N ILE A 27 5.59 -2.35 3.08
CA ILE A 27 5.16 -2.96 1.83
C ILE A 27 4.71 -1.88 0.86
N THR A 28 5.18 -1.97 -0.38
CA THR A 28 4.72 -1.10 -1.46
C THR A 28 3.55 -1.74 -2.20
N PHE A 29 2.45 -0.99 -2.31
CA PHE A 29 1.27 -1.36 -3.06
C PHE A 29 1.14 -0.50 -4.32
N HIS A 30 0.59 -1.11 -5.36
CA HIS A 30 0.09 -0.41 -6.54
C HIS A 30 -1.42 -0.25 -6.38
N ALA A 31 -1.92 0.96 -6.58
CA ALA A 31 -3.33 1.28 -6.47
C ALA A 31 -3.82 2.01 -7.72
N ILE A 32 -5.12 1.89 -7.96
CA ILE A 32 -5.83 2.56 -9.05
C ILE A 32 -7.01 3.32 -8.46
N ALA A 33 -7.19 4.58 -8.87
CA ALA A 33 -8.40 5.34 -8.62
C ALA A 33 -9.06 5.68 -9.95
N MET A 34 -10.35 5.39 -10.08
CA MET A 34 -11.13 5.74 -11.27
C MET A 34 -11.70 7.15 -11.08
N VAL A 35 -11.34 8.08 -11.97
CA VAL A 35 -11.97 9.41 -12.06
C VAL A 35 -12.79 9.44 -13.35
N GLY A 36 -14.10 9.24 -13.21
CA GLY A 36 -14.96 8.89 -14.34
C GLY A 36 -14.49 7.57 -14.97
N THR A 37 -14.19 7.58 -16.28
CA THR A 37 -13.63 6.43 -17.00
C THR A 37 -12.10 6.44 -17.07
N SER A 38 -11.44 7.45 -16.49
CA SER A 38 -9.99 7.60 -16.56
C SER A 38 -9.33 6.99 -15.33
N PRO A 39 -8.47 5.96 -15.47
CA PRO A 39 -7.72 5.42 -14.36
C PRO A 39 -6.55 6.34 -14.00
N ILE A 40 -6.33 6.55 -12.70
CA ILE A 40 -5.13 7.17 -12.15
C ILE A 40 -4.40 6.13 -11.31
N PHE A 41 -3.13 5.90 -11.62
CA PHE A 41 -2.31 4.92 -10.92
C PHE A 41 -1.47 5.60 -9.85
N TYR A 42 -1.36 4.91 -8.72
CA TYR A 42 -0.60 5.34 -7.56
C TYR A 42 0.32 4.24 -7.09
N LYS A 43 1.46 4.66 -6.56
CA LYS A 43 2.38 3.83 -5.80
C LYS A 43 2.45 4.39 -4.39
N LEU A 44 2.27 3.52 -3.40
CA LEU A 44 2.24 3.90 -2.00
C LEU A 44 2.96 2.86 -1.17
N THR A 45 3.74 3.30 -0.20
CA THR A 45 4.45 2.43 0.74
C THR A 45 3.77 2.53 2.09
N ILE A 46 3.25 1.40 2.57
CA ILE A 46 2.67 1.29 3.90
C ILE A 46 3.78 0.84 4.86
N THR A 47 3.99 1.60 5.92
CA THR A 47 4.98 1.30 6.97
C THR A 47 4.30 0.85 8.25
N THR A 48 5.06 0.25 9.16
CA THR A 48 4.58 -0.09 10.50
C THR A 48 4.04 1.14 11.24
N ASP A 49 4.73 2.28 11.19
CA ASP A 49 4.31 3.53 11.83
C ASP A 49 2.94 4.00 11.32
N LEU A 50 2.74 3.97 9.99
CA LEU A 50 1.45 4.34 9.41
C LEU A 50 0.34 3.37 9.84
N SER A 51 0.61 2.06 9.82
CA SER A 51 -0.36 1.05 10.25
C SER A 51 -0.72 1.22 11.72
N ASN A 52 0.25 1.46 12.59
CA ASN A 52 0.05 1.68 14.02
C ASN A 52 -0.75 2.96 14.30
N ALA A 53 -0.41 4.06 13.61
CA ALA A 53 -1.12 5.32 13.76
C ALA A 53 -2.60 5.17 13.42
N VAL A 54 -2.91 4.48 12.32
CA VAL A 54 -4.29 4.19 11.89
C VAL A 54 -5.02 3.30 12.89
N GLN A 55 -4.38 2.24 13.39
CA GLN A 55 -4.98 1.35 14.40
C GLN A 55 -5.29 2.07 15.71
N GLN A 56 -4.47 3.03 16.10
CA GLN A 56 -4.61 3.80 17.34
C GLN A 56 -5.47 5.06 17.17
N GLY A 57 -5.89 5.40 15.95
CA GLY A 57 -6.61 6.64 15.66
C GLY A 57 -5.75 7.90 15.85
N THR A 58 -4.44 7.79 15.65
CA THR A 58 -3.47 8.89 15.78
C THR A 58 -2.90 9.28 14.42
N TYR A 59 -2.18 10.41 14.38
CA TYR A 59 -1.47 10.85 13.17
C TYR A 59 -0.05 10.26 13.12
N PRO A 60 0.39 9.72 11.97
CA PRO A 60 1.73 9.16 11.85
C PRO A 60 2.80 10.25 11.98
N GLN A 61 3.88 9.95 12.70
CA GLN A 61 4.99 10.89 12.87
C GLN A 61 5.79 11.07 11.57
N ALA A 62 5.93 9.99 10.79
CA ALA A 62 6.56 10.03 9.47
C ALA A 62 5.55 10.44 8.39
N GLU A 63 6.00 11.31 7.47
CA GLU A 63 5.21 11.71 6.32
C GLU A 63 4.84 10.49 5.46
N THR A 64 3.55 10.33 5.17
CA THR A 64 3.07 9.31 4.24
C THR A 64 3.00 9.89 2.84
N ARG A 65 3.85 9.40 1.95
CA ARG A 65 3.93 9.87 0.55
C ARG A 65 3.16 8.94 -0.38
N VAL A 66 2.21 9.49 -1.13
CA VAL A 66 1.50 8.81 -2.21
C VAL A 66 2.01 9.35 -3.55
N LEU A 67 2.61 8.49 -4.36
CA LEU A 67 3.20 8.89 -5.63
C LEU A 67 2.20 8.61 -6.75
N ARG A 68 1.81 9.66 -7.47
CA ARG A 68 1.06 9.54 -8.72
C ARG A 68 2.02 9.08 -9.82
N VAL A 69 1.59 8.10 -10.61
CA VAL A 69 2.38 7.59 -11.74
C VAL A 69 2.04 8.40 -12.99
N GLU A 70 3.08 8.86 -13.70
CA GLU A 70 2.93 9.60 -14.96
C GLU A 70 2.45 8.69 -16.10
N ILE A 71 1.75 9.29 -17.07
CA ILE A 71 1.09 8.58 -18.19
C ILE A 71 2.08 7.71 -18.99
N LEU A 72 3.32 8.16 -19.19
CA LEU A 72 4.33 7.44 -19.98
C LEU A 72 4.76 6.12 -19.31
N THR A 73 4.74 6.05 -17.97
CA THR A 73 5.05 4.84 -17.18
C THR A 73 3.81 4.02 -16.82
N CYS A 74 2.63 4.51 -17.22
CA CYS A 74 1.35 3.93 -16.85
C CYS A 74 1.16 2.51 -17.38
N LEU A 75 1.67 2.21 -18.58
CA LEU A 75 1.53 0.88 -19.19
C LEU A 75 2.30 -0.19 -18.40
N GLU A 76 3.47 0.15 -17.87
CA GLU A 76 4.31 -0.76 -17.07
C GLU A 76 3.68 -1.00 -15.70
N VAL A 77 3.17 0.05 -15.04
CA VAL A 77 2.47 -0.10 -13.77
C VAL A 77 1.16 -0.86 -13.95
N PHE A 78 0.46 -0.68 -15.07
CA PHE A 78 -0.73 -1.47 -15.39
C PHE A 78 -0.42 -2.96 -15.53
N LYS A 79 0.68 -3.31 -16.22
CA LYS A 79 1.18 -4.69 -16.29
C LYS A 79 1.52 -5.25 -14.91
N GLN A 80 2.27 -4.50 -14.10
CA GLN A 80 2.57 -4.89 -12.72
C GLN A 80 1.32 -5.07 -11.85
N PHE A 81 0.28 -4.24 -12.06
CA PHE A 81 -1.00 -4.36 -11.38
C PHE A 81 -1.74 -5.64 -11.80
N LEU A 82 -1.68 -6.01 -13.07
CA LEU A 82 -2.26 -7.25 -13.59
C LEU A 82 -1.42 -8.51 -13.30
N GLY A 83 -0.19 -8.33 -12.79
CA GLY A 83 0.72 -9.43 -12.47
C GLY A 83 1.33 -10.11 -13.70
N ASN A 84 1.42 -9.41 -14.85
CA ASN A 84 1.92 -9.93 -16.12
C ASN A 84 2.99 -9.05 -16.79
#